data_AF-A0A840ZSM1-F1
#
_entry.id   AF-A0A840ZSM1-F1
#
_cell.length_a   1.000
_cell.length_b   1.000
_cell.length_c   1.000
_cell.angle_alpha   90.00
_cell.angle_beta   90.00
_cell.angle_gamma   90.00
#
_symmetry.space_group_name_H-M   'P 1'
#
loop_
_entity.id
_entity.type
_entity.pdbx_description
1 polymer ?
#
loop_
_entity_poly.entity_id
_entity_poly.type
_entity_poly.pdbx_seq_one_letter_code
_entity_poly.pdbx_strand_id
1 'polypeptide(L)'
;MVNARAAIAAHRAAYDAFQVAVGDAPSLEAEDAYDAASDALVAAICPSRADAGALLAYLRWWMAEEIEFRKAYEPAYRIAEARATDLAAWLEPAEPTVPDPIFTAIEMVAEAERAHTVALAGLDENDAAQVQSANTAADASSSAFKRASKVMPTTWGGLRALAEFYAREAEANEPFSSGGRYLAHLAAAIAEVRP
;
A
#
# COMPACT_ATOMS: atom_id res chain seq x y z
N MET A 1 -31.01 -3.53 -0.01
CA MET A 1 -29.87 -2.71 -0.48
C MET A 1 -29.12 -3.50 -1.54
N VAL A 2 -28.75 -2.87 -2.66
CA VAL A 2 -28.04 -3.51 -3.78
C VAL A 2 -26.53 -3.47 -3.51
N ASN A 3 -25.81 -4.54 -3.83
CA ASN A 3 -24.34 -4.56 -3.68
C ASN A 3 -23.65 -3.80 -4.83
N ALA A 4 -22.42 -3.32 -4.59
CA ALA A 4 -21.66 -2.51 -5.54
C ALA A 4 -21.58 -3.09 -6.96
N ARG A 5 -21.29 -4.39 -7.10
CA ARG A 5 -21.13 -5.01 -8.43
C ARG A 5 -22.43 -5.05 -9.22
N ALA A 6 -23.54 -5.39 -8.56
CA ALA A 6 -24.86 -5.39 -9.19
C ALA A 6 -25.30 -3.96 -9.56
N ALA A 7 -25.02 -2.97 -8.71
CA ALA A 7 -25.33 -1.57 -8.98
C ALA A 7 -24.51 -1.01 -10.16
N ILE A 8 -23.21 -1.32 -10.22
CA ILE A 8 -22.33 -0.96 -11.36
C ILE A 8 -22.86 -1.55 -12.66
N ALA A 9 -23.22 -2.84 -12.66
CA ALA A 9 -23.73 -3.50 -13.86
C ALA A 9 -25.06 -2.89 -14.33
N ALA A 10 -25.98 -2.61 -13.40
CA ALA A 10 -27.26 -1.97 -13.70
C ALA A 10 -27.09 -0.55 -14.25
N HIS A 11 -26.24 0.26 -13.60
CA HIS A 11 -25.92 1.61 -14.05
C HIS A 11 -25.25 1.60 -15.42
N ARG A 12 -24.31 0.67 -15.68
CA ARG A 12 -23.66 0.58 -16.98
C ARG A 12 -24.66 0.25 -18.09
N ALA A 13 -25.57 -0.69 -17.84
CA ALA A 13 -26.59 -1.05 -18.82
C ALA A 13 -27.56 0.13 -19.10
N ALA A 14 -27.97 0.86 -18.06
CA ALA A 14 -28.83 2.02 -18.21
C ALA A 14 -28.11 3.17 -18.94
N TYR A 15 -26.84 3.41 -18.62
CA TYR A 15 -25.99 4.37 -19.31
C TYR A 15 -25.87 4.07 -20.80
N ASP A 16 -25.52 2.83 -21.17
CA ASP A 16 -25.38 2.44 -22.57
C ASP A 16 -26.72 2.59 -23.33
N ALA A 17 -27.86 2.28 -22.70
CA ALA A 17 -29.18 2.48 -23.30
C ALA A 17 -29.55 3.96 -23.48
N PHE A 18 -29.23 4.81 -22.49
CA PHE A 18 -29.43 6.25 -22.55
C PHE A 18 -28.62 6.90 -23.68
N GLN A 19 -27.35 6.49 -23.85
CA GLN A 19 -26.46 7.01 -24.90
C GLN A 19 -26.90 6.66 -26.33
N VAL A 20 -27.53 5.50 -26.54
CA VAL A 20 -27.99 5.05 -27.88
C VAL A 20 -29.38 5.59 -28.24
N ALA A 21 -30.15 6.08 -27.26
CA ALA A 21 -31.48 6.66 -27.50
C ALA A 21 -31.45 7.99 -28.29
N VAL A 22 -30.27 8.48 -28.69
CA VAL A 22 -30.11 9.69 -29.49
C VAL A 22 -30.46 9.41 -30.96
N GLY A 23 -31.75 9.53 -31.26
CA GLY A 23 -32.31 9.53 -32.62
C GLY A 23 -33.57 10.37 -32.75
N ASP A 24 -34.42 10.39 -31.72
CA ASP A 24 -35.63 11.23 -31.60
C ASP A 24 -35.91 11.48 -30.10
N ALA A 25 -35.06 12.27 -29.45
CA ALA A 25 -34.98 12.45 -27.99
C ALA A 25 -34.66 11.15 -27.20
N PRO A 26 -33.91 11.21 -26.08
CA PRO A 26 -33.84 10.08 -25.19
C PRO A 26 -35.26 9.68 -24.82
N SER A 27 -35.61 8.40 -24.95
CA SER A 27 -36.87 7.90 -24.43
C SER A 27 -36.93 8.31 -22.95
N LEU A 28 -38.02 8.96 -22.53
CA LEU A 28 -38.23 9.30 -21.12
C LEU A 28 -38.02 8.06 -20.22
N GLU A 29 -38.31 6.86 -20.72
CA GLU A 29 -38.07 5.61 -20.01
C GLU A 29 -36.57 5.29 -19.82
N ALA A 30 -35.71 5.66 -20.77
CA ALA A 30 -34.26 5.46 -20.67
C ALA A 30 -33.61 6.47 -19.71
N GLU A 31 -34.11 7.70 -19.69
CA GLU A 31 -33.71 8.74 -18.71
C GLU A 31 -34.12 8.33 -17.30
N ASP A 32 -35.39 7.96 -17.08
CA ASP A 32 -35.89 7.48 -15.78
C ASP A 32 -35.12 6.25 -15.27
N ALA A 33 -34.79 5.31 -16.17
CA ALA A 33 -34.02 4.12 -15.81
C ALA A 33 -32.57 4.46 -15.43
N TYR A 34 -31.97 5.43 -16.12
CA TYR A 34 -30.62 5.91 -15.83
C TYR A 34 -30.56 6.67 -14.51
N ASP A 35 -31.53 7.52 -14.22
CA ASP A 35 -31.63 8.23 -12.94
C ASP A 35 -31.82 7.25 -11.77
N ALA A 36 -32.75 6.29 -11.91
CA ALA A 36 -32.97 5.26 -10.89
C ALA A 36 -31.71 4.40 -10.65
N ALA A 37 -30.96 4.09 -11.71
CA ALA A 37 -29.70 3.35 -11.59
C ALA A 37 -28.58 4.20 -10.96
N SER A 38 -28.57 5.51 -11.19
CA SER A 38 -27.63 6.47 -10.59
C SER A 38 -27.81 6.55 -9.08
N ASP A 39 -29.06 6.67 -8.63
CA ASP A 39 -29.42 6.64 -7.20
C ASP A 39 -29.01 5.31 -6.55
N ALA A 40 -29.29 4.19 -7.22
CA ALA A 40 -28.89 2.86 -6.73
C ALA A 40 -27.37 2.69 -6.66
N LEU A 41 -26.61 3.29 -7.59
CA LEU A 41 -25.16 3.24 -7.64
C LEU A 41 -24.53 3.95 -6.43
N VAL A 42 -24.95 5.18 -6.14
CA VAL A 42 -24.39 5.95 -5.01
C VAL A 42 -24.80 5.37 -3.65
N ALA A 43 -25.98 4.73 -3.57
CA ALA A 43 -26.47 4.06 -2.37
C ALA A 43 -25.96 2.62 -2.18
N ALA A 44 -25.15 2.10 -3.12
CA ALA A 44 -24.73 0.70 -3.10
C ALA A 44 -23.87 0.36 -1.87
N ILE A 45 -24.11 -0.83 -1.32
CA ILE A 45 -23.30 -1.37 -0.21
C ILE A 45 -22.03 -2.04 -0.72
N CYS A 46 -20.94 -1.82 0.00
CA CYS A 46 -19.64 -2.44 -0.26
C CYS A 46 -19.32 -3.41 0.88
N PRO A 47 -19.63 -4.71 0.76
CA PRO A 47 -19.38 -5.68 1.83
C PRO A 47 -17.88 -6.00 2.00
N SER A 48 -17.03 -5.57 1.06
CA SER A 48 -15.59 -5.78 1.10
C SER A 48 -14.81 -4.57 0.58
N ARG A 49 -13.52 -4.50 0.93
CA ARG A 49 -12.57 -3.51 0.36
C ARG A 49 -12.46 -3.63 -1.16
N ALA A 50 -12.52 -4.85 -1.69
CA ALA A 50 -12.51 -5.08 -3.13
C ALA A 50 -13.74 -4.45 -3.81
N ASP A 51 -14.91 -4.57 -3.20
CA ASP A 51 -16.14 -3.99 -3.74
C ASP A 51 -16.17 -2.46 -3.66
N ALA A 52 -15.64 -1.87 -2.57
CA ALA A 52 -15.44 -0.42 -2.51
C ALA A 52 -14.44 0.08 -3.55
N GLY A 53 -13.34 -0.65 -3.76
CA GLY A 53 -12.36 -0.32 -4.79
C GLY A 53 -12.98 -0.32 -6.19
N ALA A 54 -13.80 -1.34 -6.49
CA ALA A 54 -14.55 -1.42 -7.75
C ALA A 54 -15.54 -0.27 -7.92
N LEU A 55 -16.31 0.07 -6.87
CA LEU A 55 -17.27 1.18 -6.90
C LEU A 55 -16.56 2.53 -7.07
N LEU A 56 -15.46 2.76 -6.35
CA LEU A 56 -14.67 3.99 -6.46
C LEU A 56 -14.11 4.16 -7.88
N ALA A 57 -13.54 3.10 -8.46
CA ALA A 57 -13.01 3.15 -9.82
C ALA A 57 -14.10 3.48 -10.84
N TYR A 58 -15.28 2.85 -10.70
CA TYR A 58 -16.40 3.09 -11.61
C TYR A 58 -16.97 4.51 -11.49
N LEU A 59 -17.19 5.01 -10.27
CA LEU A 59 -17.68 6.39 -10.05
C LEU A 59 -16.72 7.42 -10.64
N ARG A 60 -15.40 7.22 -10.50
CA ARG A 60 -14.38 8.11 -11.09
C ARG A 60 -14.42 8.09 -12.62
N TRP A 61 -14.57 6.92 -13.23
CA TRP A 61 -14.73 6.81 -14.68
C TRP A 61 -15.98 7.57 -15.13
N TRP A 62 -17.13 7.28 -14.54
CA TRP A 62 -18.40 7.89 -14.94
C TRP A 62 -18.38 9.42 -14.81
N MET A 63 -17.90 9.95 -13.69
CA MET A 63 -17.76 11.40 -13.49
C MET A 63 -16.79 12.04 -14.49
N ALA A 64 -15.76 11.32 -14.94
CA ALA A 64 -14.83 11.82 -15.95
C ALA A 64 -15.49 11.90 -17.33
N GLU A 65 -16.27 10.89 -17.73
CA GLU A 65 -17.02 10.90 -18.99
C GLU A 65 -18.09 12.01 -19.01
N GLU A 66 -18.82 12.18 -17.91
CA GLU A 66 -19.98 13.07 -17.83
C GLU A 66 -19.68 14.47 -17.29
N ILE A 67 -18.40 14.86 -17.22
CA ILE A 67 -17.99 16.13 -16.57
C ILE A 67 -18.62 17.36 -17.23
N GLU A 68 -18.79 17.35 -18.56
CA GLU A 68 -19.38 18.45 -19.32
C GLU A 68 -20.87 18.62 -19.00
N PHE A 69 -21.53 17.53 -18.59
CA PHE A 69 -22.96 17.47 -18.25
C PHE A 69 -23.21 17.53 -16.74
N ARG A 70 -22.18 17.76 -15.92
CA ARG A 70 -22.28 17.84 -14.45
C ARG A 70 -23.51 18.58 -13.94
N LYS A 71 -23.81 19.76 -14.51
CA LYS A 71 -24.95 20.59 -14.09
C LYS A 71 -26.31 19.94 -14.36
N ALA A 72 -26.42 19.15 -15.43
CA ALA A 72 -27.65 18.46 -15.79
C ALA A 72 -27.93 17.28 -14.84
N TYR A 73 -26.89 16.65 -14.27
CA TYR A 73 -27.02 15.52 -13.34
C TYR A 73 -27.01 15.92 -11.86
N GLU A 74 -27.18 17.21 -11.53
CA GLU A 74 -27.36 17.61 -10.13
C GLU A 74 -28.77 17.18 -9.64
N PRO A 75 -28.90 16.59 -8.43
CA PRO A 75 -27.88 16.47 -7.37
C PRO A 75 -27.03 15.19 -7.40
N ALA A 76 -27.36 14.21 -8.26
CA ALA A 76 -26.73 12.90 -8.27
C ALA A 76 -25.21 12.96 -8.44
N TYR A 77 -24.72 13.86 -9.30
CA TYR A 77 -23.28 14.06 -9.52
C TYR A 77 -22.55 14.45 -8.23
N ARG A 78 -23.10 15.37 -7.43
CA ARG A 78 -22.49 15.79 -6.15
C ARG A 78 -22.50 14.66 -5.12
N ILE A 79 -23.56 13.86 -5.09
CA ILE A 79 -23.65 12.70 -4.20
C ILE A 79 -22.59 11.65 -4.59
N ALA A 80 -22.37 11.44 -5.88
CA ALA A 80 -21.31 10.58 -6.39
C ALA A 80 -19.90 11.09 -6.01
N GLU A 81 -19.63 12.40 -6.10
CA GLU A 81 -18.38 13.00 -5.64
C GLU A 81 -18.13 12.75 -4.14
N ALA A 82 -19.15 12.99 -3.31
CA ALA A 82 -19.07 12.74 -1.88
C ALA A 82 -18.82 11.24 -1.59
N ARG A 83 -19.57 10.36 -2.24
CA ARG A 83 -19.41 8.91 -2.08
C ARG A 83 -18.03 8.42 -2.52
N ALA A 84 -17.50 8.92 -3.62
CA ALA A 84 -16.16 8.60 -4.09
C ALA A 84 -15.09 9.08 -3.09
N THR A 85 -15.30 10.25 -2.47
CA THR A 85 -14.40 10.76 -1.41
C THR A 85 -14.41 9.85 -0.19
N ASP A 86 -15.60 9.46 0.30
CA ASP A 86 -15.73 8.55 1.45
C ASP A 86 -15.11 7.17 1.18
N LEU A 87 -15.32 6.62 -0.02
CA LEU A 87 -14.73 5.34 -0.41
C LEU A 87 -13.21 5.43 -0.51
N ALA A 88 -12.67 6.53 -1.04
CA ALA A 88 -11.24 6.75 -1.09
C ALA A 88 -10.64 6.78 0.32
N ALA A 89 -11.22 7.58 1.23
CA ALA A 89 -10.78 7.66 2.62
C ALA A 89 -10.87 6.30 3.34
N TRP A 90 -11.93 5.53 3.12
CA TRP A 90 -12.06 4.18 3.70
C TRP A 90 -11.03 3.18 3.14
N LEU A 91 -10.63 3.35 1.89
CA LEU A 91 -9.64 2.53 1.21
C LEU A 91 -8.21 2.94 1.51
N GLU A 92 -7.97 4.10 2.13
CA GLU A 92 -6.64 4.41 2.64
C GLU A 92 -6.19 3.33 3.64
N PRO A 93 -4.91 2.94 3.62
CA PRO A 93 -4.39 2.05 4.64
C PRO A 93 -4.49 2.76 6.00
N ALA A 94 -5.03 2.07 7.00
CA ALA A 94 -4.98 2.57 8.36
C ALA A 94 -3.51 2.77 8.77
N GLU A 95 -3.19 3.94 9.33
CA GLU A 95 -1.88 4.12 9.95
C GLU A 95 -1.70 3.07 11.05
N PRO A 96 -0.56 2.35 11.07
CA PRO A 96 -0.29 1.35 12.09
C PRO A 96 -0.19 2.04 13.45
N THR A 97 -1.06 1.66 14.39
CA THR A 97 -1.09 2.21 15.77
C THR A 97 0.05 1.70 16.65
N VAL A 98 0.81 0.71 16.16
CA VAL A 98 1.98 0.14 16.83
C VAL A 98 3.18 0.28 15.88
N PRO A 99 4.35 0.73 16.35
CA PRO A 99 5.56 0.75 15.55
C PRO A 99 5.85 -0.63 14.95
N ASP A 100 6.23 -0.66 13.68
CA ASP A 100 6.55 -1.91 13.00
C ASP A 100 7.70 -2.64 13.75
N PRO A 101 7.51 -3.91 14.15
CA PRO A 101 8.50 -4.63 14.95
C PRO A 101 9.87 -4.76 14.27
N ILE A 102 9.93 -4.60 12.94
CA ILE A 102 11.19 -4.68 12.20
C ILE A 102 12.16 -3.53 12.55
N PHE A 103 11.66 -2.36 12.93
CA PHE A 103 12.52 -1.22 13.29
C PHE A 103 13.36 -1.54 14.52
N THR A 104 12.73 -2.05 15.59
CA THR A 104 13.44 -2.49 16.80
C THR A 104 14.43 -3.61 16.49
N ALA A 105 14.07 -4.54 15.60
CA ALA A 105 14.97 -5.63 15.22
C ALA A 105 16.22 -5.12 14.49
N ILE A 106 16.07 -4.17 13.55
CA ILE A 106 17.19 -3.54 12.84
C ILE A 106 18.09 -2.76 13.81
N GLU A 107 17.50 -2.00 14.73
CA GLU A 107 18.27 -1.25 15.75
C GLU A 107 19.10 -2.17 16.64
N MET A 108 18.54 -3.31 17.05
CA MET A 108 19.28 -4.31 17.85
C MET A 108 20.47 -4.91 17.09
N VAL A 109 20.36 -5.09 15.77
CA VAL A 109 21.50 -5.53 14.95
C VAL A 109 22.57 -4.45 14.91
N ALA A 110 22.18 -3.21 14.59
CA ALA A 110 23.10 -2.08 14.49
C ALA A 110 23.85 -1.79 15.80
N GLU A 111 23.20 -1.97 16.95
CA GLU A 111 23.85 -1.85 18.26
C GLU A 111 24.86 -2.99 18.49
N ALA A 112 24.47 -4.24 18.21
CA ALA A 112 25.35 -5.40 18.39
C ALA A 112 26.58 -5.35 17.47
N GLU A 113 26.44 -4.88 16.23
CA GLU A 113 27.55 -4.68 15.29
C GLU A 113 28.48 -3.55 15.71
N ARG A 114 27.94 -2.43 16.23
CA ARG A 114 28.77 -1.37 16.81
C ARG A 114 29.56 -1.89 18.01
N ALA A 115 28.92 -2.66 18.89
CA ALA A 115 29.60 -3.28 20.03
C ALA A 115 30.72 -4.23 19.59
N HIS A 116 30.48 -5.06 18.56
CA HIS A 116 31.51 -5.93 17.98
C HIS A 116 32.66 -5.13 17.35
N THR A 117 32.36 -4.08 16.58
CA THR A 117 33.38 -3.18 16.00
C THR A 117 34.25 -2.54 17.09
N VAL A 118 33.64 -2.08 18.19
CA VAL A 118 34.37 -1.53 19.34
C VAL A 118 35.23 -2.60 20.02
N ALA A 119 34.74 -3.83 20.14
CA ALA A 119 35.51 -4.93 20.74
C ALA A 119 36.74 -5.35 19.90
N LEU A 120 36.68 -5.17 18.58
CA LEU A 120 37.82 -5.41 17.68
C LEU A 120 38.81 -4.24 17.64
N ALA A 121 38.38 -3.03 18.00
CA ALA A 121 39.20 -1.84 17.93
C ALA A 121 40.35 -1.90 18.96
N GLY A 122 41.57 -2.17 18.48
CA GLY A 122 42.75 -2.27 19.34
C GLY A 122 42.90 -3.60 20.06
N LEU A 123 42.21 -4.65 19.58
CA LEU A 123 42.31 -6.01 20.10
C LEU A 123 43.77 -6.52 20.08
N ASP A 124 44.29 -6.90 21.25
CA ASP A 124 45.50 -7.72 21.35
C ASP A 124 45.12 -9.20 21.30
N GLU A 125 45.45 -9.87 20.20
CA GLU A 125 45.16 -11.29 19.98
C GLU A 125 45.86 -12.22 20.99
N ASN A 126 46.88 -11.73 21.71
CA ASN A 126 47.56 -12.48 22.76
C ASN A 126 46.90 -12.32 24.14
N ASP A 127 45.98 -11.36 24.29
CA ASP A 127 45.18 -11.17 25.50
C ASP A 127 43.89 -12.00 25.42
N ALA A 128 43.90 -13.15 26.09
CA ALA A 128 42.77 -14.08 26.10
C ALA A 128 41.46 -13.44 26.59
N ALA A 129 41.51 -12.44 27.47
CA ALA A 129 40.31 -11.76 27.95
C ALA A 129 39.71 -10.85 26.87
N GLN A 130 40.56 -10.14 26.11
CA GLN A 130 40.10 -9.33 25.00
C GLN A 130 39.54 -10.18 23.86
N VAL A 131 40.20 -11.29 23.52
CA VAL A 131 39.71 -12.26 22.52
C VAL A 131 38.34 -12.82 22.94
N GLN A 132 38.16 -13.19 24.21
CA GLN A 132 36.87 -13.68 24.71
C GLN A 132 35.77 -12.61 24.62
N SER A 133 36.09 -11.35 24.91
CA SER A 133 35.17 -10.23 24.77
C SER A 133 34.74 -10.01 23.31
N ALA A 134 35.70 -10.01 22.38
CA ALA A 134 35.43 -9.89 20.95
C ALA A 134 34.55 -11.03 20.43
N ASN A 135 34.84 -12.29 20.81
CA ASN A 135 34.02 -13.45 20.45
C ASN A 135 32.59 -13.32 20.99
N THR A 136 32.42 -12.86 22.23
CA THR A 136 31.09 -12.65 22.83
C THR A 136 30.29 -11.59 22.07
N ALA A 137 30.95 -10.51 21.64
CA ALA A 137 30.32 -9.47 20.84
C ALA A 137 29.95 -9.96 19.43
N ALA A 138 30.81 -10.79 18.81
CA ALA A 138 30.53 -11.45 17.54
C ALA A 138 29.29 -12.37 17.63
N ASP A 139 29.20 -13.18 18.69
CA ASP A 139 28.05 -14.06 18.94
C ASP A 139 26.76 -13.26 19.15
N ALA A 140 26.84 -12.13 19.85
CA ALA A 140 25.71 -11.22 20.05
C ALA A 140 25.23 -10.61 18.72
N SER A 141 26.15 -10.15 17.86
CA SER A 141 25.85 -9.65 16.51
C SER A 141 25.19 -10.72 15.65
N SER A 142 25.78 -11.93 15.56
CA SER A 142 25.20 -13.05 14.81
C SER A 142 23.80 -13.43 15.30
N SER A 143 23.61 -13.42 16.62
CA SER A 143 22.31 -13.72 17.25
C SER A 143 21.27 -12.64 16.99
N ALA A 144 21.66 -11.36 16.98
CA ALA A 144 20.77 -10.25 16.63
C ALA A 144 20.31 -10.36 15.18
N PHE A 145 21.23 -10.63 14.26
CA PHE A 145 20.91 -10.82 12.84
C PHE A 145 19.93 -12.00 12.63
N LYS A 146 20.20 -13.14 13.27
CA LYS A 146 19.30 -14.32 13.23
C LYS A 146 17.91 -14.07 13.81
N ARG A 147 17.78 -13.10 14.73
CA ARG A 147 16.47 -12.68 15.24
C ARG A 147 15.78 -11.75 14.25
N ALA A 148 16.49 -10.75 13.72
CA ALA A 148 15.96 -9.82 12.73
C ALA A 148 15.45 -10.54 11.49
N SER A 149 16.15 -11.59 11.01
CA SER A 149 15.71 -12.39 9.86
C SER A 149 14.42 -13.20 10.06
N LYS A 150 13.91 -13.26 11.30
CA LYS A 150 12.65 -13.93 11.65
C LYS A 150 11.51 -12.93 11.92
N VAL A 151 11.79 -11.64 11.94
CA VAL A 151 10.78 -10.58 12.13
C VAL A 151 10.23 -10.18 10.77
N MET A 152 8.92 -10.25 10.61
CA MET A 152 8.25 -9.79 9.40
C MET A 152 7.77 -8.35 9.58
N PRO A 153 8.01 -7.46 8.59
CA PRO A 153 7.42 -6.14 8.60
C PRO A 153 5.89 -6.24 8.48
N THR A 154 5.18 -5.39 9.21
CA THR A 154 3.71 -5.31 9.18
C THR A 154 3.21 -4.08 8.43
N THR A 155 4.13 -3.23 7.98
CA THR A 155 3.86 -1.93 7.35
C THR A 155 4.74 -1.75 6.11
N TRP A 156 4.31 -0.90 5.18
CA TRP A 156 5.14 -0.52 4.03
C TRP A 156 6.43 0.18 4.45
N GLY A 157 6.36 1.03 5.49
CA GLY A 157 7.53 1.68 6.07
C GLY A 157 8.55 0.67 6.61
N GLY A 158 8.08 -0.37 7.31
CA GLY A 158 8.92 -1.45 7.79
C GLY A 158 9.50 -2.32 6.68
N LEU A 159 8.71 -2.62 5.64
CA LEU A 159 9.21 -3.37 4.48
C LEU A 159 10.32 -2.62 3.74
N ARG A 160 10.14 -1.30 3.55
CA ARG A 160 11.19 -0.44 2.99
C ARG A 160 12.45 -0.47 3.84
N ALA A 161 12.31 -0.27 5.16
CA ALA A 161 13.44 -0.28 6.08
C ALA A 161 14.21 -1.62 6.07
N LEU A 162 13.50 -2.75 5.97
CA LEU A 162 14.10 -4.06 5.86
C LEU A 162 14.87 -4.25 4.55
N ALA A 163 14.30 -3.80 3.43
CA ALA A 163 14.96 -3.86 2.13
C ALA A 163 16.24 -3.02 2.10
N GLU A 164 16.21 -1.81 2.66
CA GLU A 164 17.40 -0.95 2.82
C GLU A 164 18.45 -1.58 3.73
N PHE A 165 18.02 -2.19 4.85
CA PHE A 165 18.93 -2.90 5.75
C PHE A 165 19.65 -4.04 5.04
N TYR A 166 18.93 -4.95 4.36
CA TYR A 166 19.57 -6.04 3.63
C TYR A 166 20.42 -5.58 2.45
N ALA A 167 20.07 -4.46 1.81
CA ALA A 167 20.90 -3.88 0.76
C ALA A 167 22.29 -3.49 1.29
N ARG A 168 22.35 -2.81 2.44
CA ARG A 168 23.62 -2.44 3.10
C ARG A 168 24.41 -3.67 3.53
N GLU A 169 23.74 -4.66 4.13
CA GLU A 169 24.38 -5.90 4.59
C GLU A 169 24.99 -6.69 3.44
N ALA A 170 24.28 -6.80 2.32
CA ALA A 170 24.78 -7.46 1.13
C ALA A 170 25.97 -6.69 0.51
N GLU A 171 25.95 -5.36 0.51
CA GLU A 171 27.08 -4.55 0.01
C GLU A 171 28.34 -4.73 0.90
N ALA A 172 28.16 -4.81 2.22
CA ALA A 172 29.26 -4.98 3.16
C ALA A 172 29.90 -6.38 3.10
N ASN A 173 29.08 -7.43 2.99
CA ASN A 173 29.55 -8.82 3.09
C ASN A 173 29.81 -9.47 1.72
N GLU A 174 29.15 -8.99 0.67
CA GLU A 174 29.26 -9.52 -0.70
C GLU A 174 29.42 -8.39 -1.73
N PRO A 175 30.51 -7.59 -1.67
CA PRO A 175 30.65 -6.38 -2.48
C PRO A 175 30.66 -6.62 -4.00
N PHE A 176 30.84 -7.88 -4.43
CA PHE A 176 30.81 -8.28 -5.84
C PHE A 176 29.51 -8.97 -6.26
N SER A 177 28.56 -9.18 -5.33
CA SER A 177 27.25 -9.73 -5.67
C SER A 177 26.32 -8.61 -6.14
N SER A 178 25.40 -8.93 -7.05
CA SER A 178 24.35 -7.99 -7.43
C SER A 178 23.22 -7.91 -6.40
N GLY A 179 23.28 -8.72 -5.32
CA GLY A 179 22.23 -8.85 -4.32
C GLY A 179 21.91 -7.52 -3.64
N GLY A 180 22.93 -6.80 -3.15
CA GLY A 180 22.75 -5.49 -2.51
C GLY A 180 22.13 -4.46 -3.45
N ARG A 181 22.54 -4.44 -4.73
CA ARG A 181 21.97 -3.53 -5.74
C ARG A 181 20.51 -3.84 -6.06
N TYR A 182 20.14 -5.12 -6.16
CA TYR A 182 18.77 -5.53 -6.39
C TYR A 182 17.86 -5.19 -5.20
N LEU A 183 18.36 -5.35 -3.98
CA LEU A 183 17.63 -4.99 -2.76
C LEU A 183 17.47 -3.47 -2.61
N ALA A 184 18.51 -2.69 -2.93
CA ALA A 184 18.42 -1.23 -2.97
C ALA A 184 17.41 -0.75 -4.02
N HIS A 185 17.43 -1.36 -5.21
CA HIS A 185 16.45 -1.07 -6.25
C HIS A 185 15.02 -1.42 -5.80
N LEU A 186 14.83 -2.57 -5.13
CA LEU A 186 13.54 -2.95 -4.56
C LEU A 186 13.07 -1.95 -3.49
N ALA A 187 13.96 -1.51 -2.60
CA ALA A 187 13.64 -0.50 -1.59
C ALA A 187 13.18 0.82 -2.23
N ALA A 188 13.88 1.27 -3.27
CA ALA A 188 13.52 2.46 -4.03
C ALA A 188 12.16 2.30 -4.74
N ALA A 189 11.92 1.15 -5.37
CA ALA A 189 10.64 0.85 -6.00
C ALA A 189 9.48 0.85 -4.99
N ILE A 190 9.69 0.28 -3.81
CA ILE A 190 8.70 0.30 -2.72
C ILE A 190 8.39 1.74 -2.26
N ALA A 191 9.37 2.65 -2.28
CA ALA A 191 9.15 4.05 -1.91
C ALA A 191 8.28 4.82 -2.92
N GLU A 192 8.31 4.43 -4.19
CA GLU A 192 7.51 5.03 -5.27
C GLU A 192 6.08 4.48 -5.34
N VAL A 193 5.89 3.23 -4.89
CA VAL A 193 4.57 2.62 -4.76
C VAL A 193 3.91 3.21 -3.50
N ARG A 194 3.24 4.36 -3.66
CA ARG A 194 2.31 4.84 -2.62
C ARG A 194 1.22 3.78 -2.41
N PRO A 195 0.85 3.49 -1.15
CA PRO A 195 -0.29 2.65 -0.86
C PRO A 195 -1.60 3.19 -1.45
#